data_AF-A0A7W1L7T2-F1
#
_entry.id   AF-A0A7W1L7T2-F1
#
_cell.length_a   1.000
_cell.length_b   1.000
_cell.length_c   1.000
_cell.angle_alpha   90.00
_cell.angle_beta   90.00
_cell.angle_gamma   90.00
#
_symmetry.space_group_name_H-M   'P 1'
#
loop_
_entity.id
_entity.type
_entity.pdbx_description
1 polymer ?
#
loop_
_entity_poly.entity_id
_entity_poly.type
_entity_poly.pdbx_seq_one_letter_code
_entity_poly.pdbx_strand_id
1 'polypeptide(L)' 'MSATPLALQQATILQHCKVLHLPTVAGQCAALAAQAVRERHTHLGYLEALLAAEVDERERHAIARRLKDAHL' A
#
# COMPACT_ATOMS: atom_id res chain seq x y z
N MET A 1 27.78 -6.27 2.87
CA MET A 1 27.11 -5.52 1.78
C MET A 1 26.37 -4.35 2.40
N SER A 2 26.80 -3.11 2.15
CA SER A 2 26.14 -1.93 2.68
C SER A 2 24.80 -1.73 1.96
N ALA A 3 23.69 -1.84 2.70
CA ALA A 3 22.37 -1.54 2.16
C ALA A 3 22.30 -0.06 1.78
N THR A 4 21.72 0.24 0.61
CA THR A 4 21.50 1.62 0.16
C THR A 4 20.44 2.29 1.05
N PRO A 5 20.51 3.62 1.29
CA PRO A 5 19.56 4.33 2.15
C PRO A 5 18.09 4.12 1.76
N LEU A 6 17.80 4.04 0.46
CA LEU A 6 16.46 3.79 -0.08
C LEU A 6 15.93 2.40 0.29
N ALA A 7 16.79 1.37 0.24
CA ALA A 7 16.39 0.01 0.60
C ALA A 7 16.06 -0.10 2.09
N LEU A 8 16.82 0.60 2.94
CA LEU A 8 16.54 0.74 4.37
C LEU A 8 15.21 1.47 4.64
N GLN A 9 14.97 2.59 3.95
CA GLN A 9 13.70 3.32 4.07
C GLN A 9 12.50 2.45 3.66
N GLN A 10 12.61 1.72 2.55
CA GLN A 10 11.57 0.82 2.09
C GLN A 10 11.30 -0.31 3.08
N ALA A 11 12.35 -0.91 3.67
CA ALA A 11 12.20 -1.92 4.70
C ALA A 11 11.47 -1.39 5.95
N THR A 12 11.80 -0.18 6.39
CA THR A 12 11.10 0.48 7.52
C THR A 12 9.63 0.73 7.20
N ILE A 13 9.31 1.19 5.99
CA ILE A 13 7.92 1.40 5.55
C ILE A 13 7.15 0.08 5.57
N LEU A 14 7.74 -1.00 5.05
CA LEU A 14 7.12 -2.34 5.08
C LEU A 14 6.85 -2.81 6.51
N GLN A 15 7.79 -2.57 7.42
CA GLN A 15 7.63 -2.93 8.83
C GLN A 15 6.49 -2.14 9.49
N HIS A 16 6.37 -0.84 9.22
CA HIS A 16 5.23 -0.04 9.71
C HIS A 16 3.90 -0.51 9.11
N CYS A 17 3.86 -0.79 7.81
CA CYS A 17 2.65 -1.32 7.16
C CYS A 17 2.21 -2.65 7.76
N LYS A 18 3.17 -3.50 8.17
CA LYS A 18 2.87 -4.75 8.86
C LYS A 18 2.19 -4.52 10.21
N VAL A 19 2.68 -3.57 11.01
CA VAL A 19 2.08 -3.22 12.32
C VAL A 19 0.68 -2.63 12.15
N LEU A 20 0.46 -1.82 11.11
CA LEU A 20 -0.82 -1.17 10.82
C LEU A 20 -1.78 -2.05 10.00
N HIS A 21 -1.36 -3.27 9.65
CA HIS A 21 -2.09 -4.18 8.77
C HIS A 21 -2.46 -3.56 7.42
N LEU A 22 -1.54 -2.88 6.75
CA LEU A 22 -1.73 -2.23 5.44
C LEU A 22 -1.05 -3.03 4.31
N PRO A 23 -1.58 -4.20 3.92
CA PRO A 23 -0.93 -5.08 2.94
C PRO A 23 -0.87 -4.48 1.53
N THR A 24 -1.86 -3.67 1.13
CA THR A 24 -1.91 -3.07 -0.20
C THR A 24 -0.88 -1.95 -0.30
N VAL A 25 -0.80 -1.09 0.73
CA VAL A 25 0.26 -0.08 0.83
C VAL A 25 1.64 -0.73 0.81
N ALA A 26 1.85 -1.82 1.57
CA ALA A 26 3.12 -2.53 1.60
C ALA A 26 3.56 -3.04 0.21
N GLY A 27 2.61 -3.59 -0.57
CA GLY A 27 2.88 -4.10 -1.91
C GLY A 27 3.08 -3.00 -2.96
N GLN A 28 2.43 -1.85 -2.82
CA GLN A 28 2.33 -0.84 -3.88
C GLN A 28 3.18 0.42 -3.64
N CYS A 29 3.65 0.67 -2.42
CA CYS A 29 4.41 1.87 -2.05
C CYS A 29 5.58 2.15 -2.99
N ALA A 30 6.41 1.16 -3.33
CA ALA A 30 7.56 1.38 -4.20
C ALA A 30 7.16 1.74 -5.63
N ALA A 31 6.15 1.05 -6.18
CA ALA A 31 5.67 1.26 -7.54
C ALA A 31 5.00 2.64 -7.69
N LEU A 32 4.12 2.99 -6.74
CA LEU A 32 3.44 4.28 -6.71
C LEU A 32 4.41 5.43 -6.43
N ALA A 33 5.45 5.24 -5.60
CA ALA A 33 6.47 6.27 -5.37
C ALA A 33 7.24 6.57 -6.66
N ALA A 34 7.63 5.52 -7.39
CA ALA A 34 8.29 5.68 -8.67
C ALA A 34 7.39 6.38 -9.70
N GLN A 35 6.08 6.09 -9.68
CA GLN A 35 5.09 6.78 -10.53
C GLN A 35 4.92 8.25 -10.14
N ALA A 36 4.82 8.55 -8.85
CA ALA A 36 4.69 9.90 -8.34
C ALA A 36 5.84 10.81 -8.79
N VAL A 37 7.07 10.27 -8.78
CA VAL A 37 8.25 10.99 -9.30
C VAL A 37 8.14 11.23 -10.81
N ARG A 38 7.71 10.22 -11.59
CA ARG A 38 7.58 10.34 -13.06
C ARG A 38 6.51 11.35 -13.46
N GLU A 39 5.37 11.33 -12.77
CA GLU A 39 4.20 12.15 -13.09
C GLU A 39 4.19 13.50 -12.37
N ARG A 40 5.24 13.81 -11.58
CA ARG A 40 5.34 15.00 -10.72
C ARG A 40 4.13 15.17 -9.78
N HIS A 41 3.63 14.06 -9.25
CA HIS A 41 2.56 14.11 -8.26
C HIS A 41 3.05 14.82 -6.99
N THR A 42 2.11 15.50 -6.34
CA THR A 42 2.35 16.05 -5.02
C THR A 42 2.50 14.92 -4.00
N HIS A 43 3.24 15.16 -2.93
CA HIS A 43 3.36 14.18 -1.84
C HIS A 43 1.99 13.80 -1.25
N LEU A 44 1.04 14.75 -1.21
CA LEU A 44 -0.32 14.50 -0.77
C LEU A 44 -1.09 13.61 -1.74
N GLY A 45 -1.00 13.85 -3.05
CA GLY A 45 -1.67 13.00 -4.05
C GLY A 45 -1.14 11.56 -4.06
N TYR A 46 0.17 11.39 -3.86
CA TYR A 46 0.75 10.06 -3.67
C TYR A 46 0.21 9.34 -2.42
N LEU A 47 0.11 10.04 -1.29
CA LEU A 47 -0.44 9.48 -0.06
C LEU A 47 -1.93 9.13 -0.21
N GLU A 48 -2.70 10.01 -0.85
CA GLU A 48 -4.13 9.79 -1.16
C GLU A 48 -4.31 8.53 -2.03
N ALA A 49 -3.53 8.39 -3.11
CA ALA A 49 -3.60 7.22 -3.98
C ALA A 49 -3.29 5.90 -3.25
N LEU A 50 -2.29 5.91 -2.36
CA LEU A 50 -1.96 4.74 -1.55
C LEU A 50 -3.08 4.35 -0.58
N LEU A 51 -3.64 5.35 0.12
CA LEU A 51 -4.70 5.10 1.10
C LEU A 51 -6.01 4.68 0.40
N ALA A 52 -6.34 5.29 -0.73
CA ALA A 52 -7.49 4.89 -1.55
C ALA A 52 -7.37 3.42 -1.98
N ALA A 53 -6.22 3.02 -2.53
CA ALA A 53 -5.98 1.63 -2.93
C ALA A 53 -6.13 0.63 -1.76
N GLU A 54 -5.68 1.00 -0.56
CA GLU A 54 -5.82 0.19 0.63
C GLU A 54 -7.27 0.04 1.11
N VAL A 55 -8.04 1.14 1.08
CA VAL A 55 -9.47 1.13 1.44
C VAL A 55 -10.26 0.28 0.44
N ASP A 56 -10.06 0.50 -0.86
CA ASP A 56 -10.74 -0.24 -1.91
C ASP A 56 -10.53 -1.75 -1.78
N GLU A 57 -9.28 -2.19 -1.52
CA GLU A 57 -8.98 -3.60 -1.35
C GLU A 57 -9.65 -4.23 -0.13
N ARG A 58 -9.75 -3.47 0.97
CA ARG A 58 -10.44 -3.92 2.19
C ARG A 58 -11.94 -4.06 1.95
N GLU A 59 -12.54 -3.13 1.21
CA GLU A 59 -13.95 -3.20 0.82
C GLU A 59 -14.24 -4.41 -0.07
N ARG A 60 -13.41 -4.64 -1.10
CA ARG A 60 -13.48 -5.83 -1.96
C ARG A 60 -13.43 -7.11 -1.14
N HIS A 61 -12.45 -7.22 -0.24
CA HIS A 61 -12.32 -8.38 0.64
C HIS A 61 -13.51 -8.55 1.60
N ALA A 62 -14.07 -7.46 2.13
CA ALA A 62 -15.24 -7.51 3.00
C ALA A 62 -16.48 -8.02 2.25
N ILE A 63 -16.70 -7.54 1.02
CA ILE A 63 -17.79 -8.00 0.15
C ILE A 63 -17.60 -9.49 -0.20
N ALA A 64 -16.39 -9.89 -0.61
CA ALA A 64 -16.10 -11.28 -0.95
C ALA A 64 -16.34 -12.24 0.23
N ARG A 65 -15.95 -11.85 1.46
CA ARG A 65 -16.25 -12.63 2.66
C ARG A 65 -17.76 -12.75 2.90
N ARG A 66 -18.50 -11.63 2.85
CA ARG A 66 -19.97 -11.64 3.03
C ARG A 66 -20.69 -12.52 1.99
N LEU A 67 -20.26 -12.47 0.73
CA LEU A 67 -20.81 -13.33 -0.31
C LEU A 67 -20.52 -14.81 -0.01
N LYS A 68 -19.30 -15.15 0.40
CA LYS A 68 -18.92 -16.52 0.75
C LYS A 68 -19.74 -17.05 1.94
N ASP A 69 -19.91 -16.23 2.98
CA ASP A 69 -20.67 -16.60 4.17
C ASP A 69 -22.16 -16.79 3.88
N ALA A 70 -22.71 -16.05 2.92
CA ALA A 70 -24.11 -16.22 2.48
C ALA A 70 -24.34 -17.46 1.59
N HIS A 71 -23.27 -18.07 1.05
CA HIS A 71 -23.35 -19.32 0.28
C HIS A 71 -23.06 -20.56 1.14
N LEU A 72 -22.77 -20.39 2.44
CA LEU A 72 -22.54 -21.46 3.44
C LEU A 72 -23.80 -21.67 4.29
#